data_AF-A0A961AMD1-F1
#
_entry.id   AF-A0A961AMD1-F1
#
_cell.length_a   1.000
_cell.length_b   1.000
_cell.length_c   1.000
_cell.angle_alpha   90.00
_cell.angle_beta   90.00
_cell.angle_gamma   90.00
#
_symmetry.space_group_name_H-M   'P 1'
#
loop_
_entity.id
_entity.type
_entity.pdbx_description
1 polymer ?
#
loop_
_entity_poly.entity_id
_entity_poly.type
_entity_poly.pdbx_seq_one_letter_code
_entity_poly.pdbx_strand_id
1 'polypeptide(L)'
;MHLASHPQPHRRRSGFGFSLVEMLAAVAIMGVIAFLAIPSVTRMRSDAERNLAISRAESLNLAQSSFIQVRGRGTAETLWIGTGASNESKYQLLRPYLSFSETTLTRFLPGGYNVQFPASVLSMTKVGLVGPSGIIPY
;
A
#
# COMPACT_ATOMS: atom_id res chain seq x y z
N MET A 1 2.42 69.12 -48.22
CA MET A 1 1.91 67.73 -48.17
C MET A 1 3.03 66.78 -48.54
N HIS A 2 3.67 66.11 -47.57
CA HIS A 2 4.44 64.90 -47.83
C HIS A 2 4.54 64.10 -46.52
N LEU A 3 3.77 63.02 -46.43
CA LEU A 3 3.70 62.12 -45.28
C LEU A 3 4.93 61.19 -45.31
N ALA A 4 5.81 61.26 -44.31
CA ALA A 4 6.86 60.27 -44.12
C ALA A 4 6.23 58.98 -43.55
N SER A 5 6.19 57.93 -44.37
CA SER A 5 5.70 56.61 -44.00
C SER A 5 6.62 55.96 -42.97
N HIS A 6 6.05 55.67 -41.79
CA HIS A 6 6.67 54.86 -40.74
C HIS A 6 6.99 53.43 -41.26
N PRO A 7 8.23 52.93 -41.13
CA PRO A 7 8.50 51.51 -41.37
C PRO A 7 7.99 50.68 -40.17
N GLN A 8 7.05 49.80 -40.42
CA GLN A 8 6.58 48.82 -39.43
C GLN A 8 7.60 47.66 -39.32
N PRO A 9 8.10 47.32 -38.12
CA PRO A 9 8.99 46.18 -37.97
C PRO A 9 8.22 44.86 -38.17
N HIS A 10 8.62 44.07 -39.16
CA HIS A 10 8.10 42.72 -39.37
C HIS A 10 8.52 41.81 -38.21
N ARG A 11 7.57 41.53 -37.31
CA ARG A 11 7.70 40.55 -36.24
C ARG A 11 7.72 39.14 -36.86
N ARG A 12 8.91 38.58 -37.08
CA ARG A 12 9.07 37.18 -37.51
C ARG A 12 8.49 36.27 -36.43
N ARG A 13 7.31 35.70 -36.67
CA ARG A 13 6.77 34.61 -35.85
C ARG A 13 7.58 33.36 -36.20
N SER A 14 8.54 33.02 -35.34
CA SER A 14 9.18 31.72 -35.36
C SER A 14 8.15 30.67 -34.88
N GLY A 15 7.44 30.08 -35.82
CA GLY A 15 6.67 28.87 -35.56
C GLY A 15 7.63 27.71 -35.34
N PHE A 16 8.05 27.52 -34.08
CA PHE A 16 8.82 26.36 -33.68
C PHE A 16 7.85 25.18 -33.52
N GLY A 17 7.65 24.42 -34.60
CA GLY A 17 7.06 23.08 -34.53
C GLY A 17 8.14 22.04 -34.27
N PHE A 18 7.86 21.04 -33.44
CA PHE A 18 8.75 19.91 -33.23
C PHE A 18 8.93 19.11 -34.54
N SER A 19 10.16 18.68 -34.81
CA SER A 19 10.43 17.77 -35.93
C SER A 19 9.88 16.37 -35.62
N LEU A 20 9.38 15.68 -36.65
CA LEU A 20 8.98 14.28 -36.55
C LEU A 20 10.14 13.41 -36.03
N VAL A 21 11.36 13.67 -36.49
CA VAL A 21 12.57 12.94 -36.08
C VAL A 21 12.86 13.15 -34.59
N GLU A 22 12.63 14.36 -34.07
CA GLU A 22 12.85 14.69 -32.66
C GLU A 22 11.84 13.96 -31.76
N MET A 23 10.58 13.91 -32.17
CA MET A 23 9.55 13.11 -31.48
C MET A 23 9.90 11.61 -31.49
N LEU A 24 10.38 11.08 -32.62
CA LEU A 24 10.78 9.67 -32.73
C LEU A 24 11.96 9.33 -31.81
N ALA A 25 12.99 10.18 -31.78
CA ALA A 25 14.13 9.99 -30.88
C ALA A 25 13.70 10.05 -29.40
N ALA A 26 12.82 10.98 -29.03
CA ALA A 26 12.31 11.10 -27.68
C ALA A 26 11.52 9.85 -27.24
N VAL A 27 10.61 9.36 -28.08
CA VAL A 27 9.81 8.16 -27.80
C VAL A 27 10.69 6.91 -27.75
N ALA A 28 11.71 6.80 -28.61
CA ALA A 28 12.67 5.70 -28.57
C ALA A 28 13.44 5.65 -27.23
N ILE A 29 13.95 6.80 -26.75
CA ILE A 29 14.66 6.87 -25.47
C ILE A 29 13.72 6.58 -24.30
N MET A 30 12.51 7.16 -24.30
CA MET A 30 11.50 6.86 -23.28
C MET A 30 11.12 5.37 -23.25
N GLY A 31 11.00 4.73 -24.42
CA GLY A 31 10.72 3.31 -24.54
C GLY A 31 11.80 2.43 -23.91
N VAL A 32 13.07 2.74 -24.14
CA VAL A 32 14.20 2.01 -23.52
C VAL A 32 14.20 2.19 -21.99
N ILE A 33 14.00 3.42 -21.50
CA ILE A 33 13.95 3.68 -20.05
C ILE A 33 12.78 2.94 -19.41
N ALA A 34 11.59 3.00 -20.01
CA ALA A 34 10.41 2.31 -19.50
C ALA A 34 10.63 0.79 -19.46
N PHE A 35 11.22 0.21 -20.50
CA PHE A 35 11.54 -1.22 -20.55
C PHE A 35 12.46 -1.65 -19.40
N LEU A 36 13.48 -0.85 -19.07
CA LEU A 36 14.39 -1.14 -17.95
C LEU A 36 13.76 -0.88 -16.57
N ALA A 37 12.84 0.09 -16.47
CA ALA A 37 12.24 0.52 -15.20
C ALA A 37 11.03 -0.32 -14.77
N ILE A 38 10.18 -0.79 -15.70
CA ILE A 38 9.00 -1.61 -15.37
C ILE A 38 9.32 -2.79 -14.43
N PRO A 39 10.34 -3.64 -14.68
CA PRO A 39 10.61 -4.77 -13.80
C PRO A 39 11.10 -4.36 -12.40
N SER A 40 11.77 -3.22 -12.24
CA SER A 40 12.17 -2.76 -10.91
C SER A 40 10.99 -2.16 -10.14
N VAL A 41 10.12 -1.40 -10.80
CA VAL A 41 8.91 -0.82 -10.21
C VAL A 41 7.93 -1.91 -9.73
N THR A 42 7.74 -2.98 -10.50
CA THR A 42 6.86 -4.08 -10.09
C THR A 42 7.39 -4.81 -8.85
N ARG A 43 8.71 -5.05 -8.78
CA ARG A 43 9.35 -5.62 -7.57
C ARG A 43 9.21 -4.70 -6.37
N MET A 44 9.51 -3.41 -6.53
CA MET A 44 9.36 -2.42 -5.45
C MET A 44 7.93 -2.38 -4.91
N ARG A 45 6.92 -2.47 -5.77
CA ARG A 45 5.52 -2.53 -5.35
C ARG A 45 5.23 -3.78 -4.53
N SER A 46 5.66 -4.94 -5.01
CA SER A 46 5.51 -6.22 -4.30
C SER A 46 6.15 -6.17 -2.91
N ASP A 47 7.36 -5.61 -2.80
CA ASP A 47 8.07 -5.46 -1.53
C ASP A 47 7.37 -4.47 -0.60
N ALA A 48 6.84 -3.37 -1.14
CA ALA A 48 6.05 -2.42 -0.37
C ALA A 48 4.75 -3.03 0.17
N GLU A 49 4.05 -3.83 -0.62
CA GLU A 49 2.85 -4.56 -0.18
C GLU A 49 3.19 -5.59 0.90
N ARG A 50 4.31 -6.31 0.77
CA ARG A 50 4.81 -7.22 1.81
C ARG A 50 5.12 -6.49 3.12
N ASN A 51 5.85 -5.38 3.06
CA ASN A 51 6.21 -4.60 4.24
C ASN A 51 4.98 -3.98 4.90
N LEU A 52 4.00 -3.53 4.12
CA LEU A 52 2.72 -3.06 4.64
C LEU A 52 1.99 -4.20 5.36
N ALA A 53 1.93 -5.40 4.79
CA ALA A 53 1.30 -6.55 5.43
C ALA A 53 1.97 -6.92 6.76
N ILE A 54 3.30 -6.89 6.83
CA ILE A 54 4.07 -7.08 8.07
C ILE A 54 3.70 -6.02 9.11
N SER A 55 3.73 -4.74 8.75
CA SER A 55 3.37 -3.64 9.65
C SER A 55 1.93 -3.76 10.17
N ARG A 56 0.99 -4.15 9.30
CA ARG A 56 -0.40 -4.43 9.68
C ARG A 56 -0.49 -5.60 10.66
N ALA A 57 0.25 -6.68 10.43
CA ALA A 57 0.31 -7.83 11.33
C ALA A 57 0.89 -7.46 12.71
N GLU A 58 1.94 -6.63 12.76
CA GLU A 58 2.48 -6.09 14.00
C GLU A 58 1.48 -5.21 14.76
N SER A 59 0.73 -4.36 14.05
CA SER A 59 -0.32 -3.57 14.67
C SER A 59 -1.43 -4.43 15.29
N LEU A 60 -1.72 -5.60 14.72
CA LEU A 60 -2.64 -6.58 15.32
C LEU A 60 -2.07 -7.18 16.62
N ASN A 61 -0.77 -7.48 16.66
CA ASN A 61 -0.13 -7.97 17.88
C ASN A 61 -0.20 -6.92 19.01
N LEU A 62 0.02 -5.64 18.68
CA LEU A 62 -0.13 -4.53 19.63
C LEU A 62 -1.59 -4.36 20.07
N ALA A 63 -2.55 -4.51 19.16
CA ALA A 63 -3.97 -4.46 19.47
C ALA A 63 -4.39 -5.62 20.39
N GLN A 64 -3.84 -6.83 20.22
CA GLN A 64 -4.08 -7.96 21.13
C GLN A 64 -3.58 -7.65 22.54
N SER A 65 -2.37 -7.09 22.67
CA SER A 65 -1.83 -6.67 23.96
C SER A 65 -2.72 -5.63 24.63
N SER A 66 -3.14 -4.61 23.88
CA SER A 66 -4.03 -3.55 24.36
C SER A 66 -5.40 -4.09 24.77
N PHE A 67 -5.98 -5.00 23.98
CA PHE A 67 -7.23 -5.68 24.27
C PHE A 67 -7.16 -6.45 25.59
N ILE A 68 -6.08 -7.21 25.82
CA ILE A 68 -5.86 -7.94 27.08
C ILE A 68 -5.72 -6.97 28.25
N GLN A 69 -4.98 -5.87 28.07
CA GLN A 69 -4.76 -4.87 29.12
C GLN A 69 -6.07 -4.19 29.53
N VAL A 70 -6.90 -3.81 28.56
CA VAL A 70 -8.16 -3.09 28.81
C VAL A 70 -9.25 -4.01 29.35
N ARG A 71 -9.39 -5.22 28.81
CA ARG A 71 -10.46 -6.17 29.22
C ARG A 71 -10.10 -7.00 30.44
N GLY A 72 -8.82 -7.13 30.76
CA GLY A 72 -8.30 -8.11 31.70
C GLY A 72 -8.20 -9.51 31.07
N ARG A 73 -7.21 -10.28 31.54
CA ARG A 73 -6.80 -11.56 30.92
C ARG A 73 -7.93 -12.58 30.76
N GLY A 74 -8.72 -12.81 31.83
CA GLY A 74 -9.80 -13.80 31.81
C GLY A 74 -10.91 -13.45 30.83
N THR A 75 -11.45 -12.23 30.95
CA THR A 75 -12.50 -11.72 30.05
C THR A 75 -12.04 -11.66 28.61
N ALA A 76 -10.81 -11.21 28.35
CA ALA A 76 -10.23 -11.18 27.01
C ALA A 76 -10.21 -12.58 26.38
N GLU A 77 -9.79 -13.59 27.14
CA GLU A 77 -9.75 -14.97 26.67
C GLU A 77 -11.15 -15.55 26.42
N THR A 78 -12.11 -15.31 27.32
CA THR A 78 -13.50 -15.76 27.13
C THR A 78 -14.10 -15.17 25.86
N LEU A 79 -13.91 -13.86 25.63
CA LEU A 79 -14.38 -13.20 24.41
C LEU A 79 -13.68 -13.74 23.18
N TRP A 80 -12.36 -13.96 23.25
CA TRP A 80 -11.55 -14.47 22.16
C TRP A 80 -11.98 -15.88 21.74
N ILE A 81 -12.09 -16.81 22.69
CA ILE A 81 -12.56 -18.18 22.44
C ILE A 81 -14.00 -18.16 21.92
N GLY A 82 -14.85 -17.26 22.45
CA GLY A 82 -16.23 -17.09 22.02
C GLY A 82 -16.41 -16.75 20.53
N THR A 83 -15.36 -16.23 19.87
CA THR A 83 -15.37 -16.00 18.41
C THR A 83 -15.07 -17.24 17.56
N GLY A 84 -14.67 -18.35 18.19
CA GLY A 84 -14.28 -19.58 17.51
C GLY A 84 -13.00 -19.43 16.68
N ALA A 85 -12.93 -20.16 15.56
CA ALA A 85 -11.77 -20.15 14.66
C ALA A 85 -11.78 -18.99 13.63
N SER A 86 -12.81 -18.12 13.65
CA SER A 86 -12.97 -17.06 12.65
C SER A 86 -11.96 -15.93 12.88
N ASN A 87 -11.03 -15.76 11.94
CA ASN A 87 -10.07 -14.65 11.97
C ASN A 87 -10.77 -13.28 11.84
N GLU A 88 -11.86 -13.21 11.07
CA GLU A 88 -12.64 -11.98 10.93
C GLU A 88 -13.27 -11.59 12.27
N SER A 89 -13.89 -12.53 12.98
CA SER A 89 -14.52 -12.26 14.27
C SER A 89 -13.51 -11.83 15.33
N LYS A 90 -12.31 -12.44 15.32
CA LYS A 90 -11.18 -12.01 16.17
C LYS A 90 -10.69 -10.62 15.80
N TYR A 91 -10.58 -10.31 14.52
CA TYR A 91 -10.27 -8.96 14.05
C TYR A 91 -11.29 -7.95 14.57
N GLN A 92 -12.59 -8.24 14.51
CA GLN A 92 -13.65 -7.35 15.01
C GLN A 92 -13.47 -6.98 16.49
N LEU A 93 -12.99 -7.91 17.33
CA LEU A 93 -12.65 -7.60 18.73
C LEU A 93 -11.48 -6.62 18.86
N LEU A 94 -10.51 -6.70 17.95
CA LEU A 94 -9.29 -5.89 17.96
C LEU A 94 -9.45 -4.52 17.30
N ARG A 95 -10.45 -4.35 16.42
CA ARG A 95 -10.70 -3.09 15.68
C ARG A 95 -10.66 -1.82 16.53
N PRO A 96 -11.25 -1.76 17.74
CA PRO A 96 -11.22 -0.56 18.58
C PRO A 96 -9.82 -0.18 19.10
N TYR A 97 -8.87 -1.13 19.07
CA TYR A 97 -7.51 -0.96 19.58
C TYR A 97 -6.48 -0.74 18.47
N LEU A 98 -6.93 -0.58 17.22
CA LEU A 98 -6.09 -0.26 16.07
C LEU A 98 -6.23 1.22 15.72
N SER A 99 -5.10 1.92 15.55
CA SER A 99 -5.11 3.34 15.17
C SER A 99 -5.70 3.61 13.78
N PHE A 100 -5.58 2.63 12.87
CA PHE A 100 -6.13 2.68 11.52
C PHE A 100 -6.79 1.34 11.20
N SER A 101 -8.04 1.16 11.64
CA SER A 101 -8.82 -0.05 11.34
C SER A 101 -9.66 0.11 10.07
N GLU A 102 -10.03 -1.03 9.50
CA GLU A 102 -10.95 -1.14 8.37
C GLU A 102 -12.21 -1.89 8.81
N THR A 103 -13.22 -1.94 7.94
CA THR A 103 -14.48 -2.66 8.25
C THR A 103 -14.31 -4.16 8.35
N THR A 104 -13.37 -4.72 7.58
CA THR A 104 -13.11 -6.17 7.49
C THR A 104 -11.62 -6.46 7.47
N LEU A 105 -11.23 -7.66 7.90
CA LEU A 105 -9.84 -8.10 7.89
C LEU A 105 -9.26 -8.14 6.48
N THR A 106 -10.07 -8.52 5.49
CA THR A 106 -9.66 -8.56 4.07
C THR A 106 -9.33 -7.17 3.52
N ARG A 107 -10.02 -6.11 3.97
CA ARG A 107 -9.71 -4.73 3.56
C ARG A 107 -8.51 -4.15 4.31
N PHE A 108 -8.31 -4.62 5.54
CA PHE A 108 -7.20 -4.19 6.38
C PHE A 108 -5.83 -4.63 5.84
N LEU A 109 -5.77 -5.79 5.18
CA LEU A 109 -4.55 -6.35 4.59
C LEU A 109 -4.45 -6.05 3.09
N PRO A 110 -3.22 -5.95 2.53
CA PRO A 110 -3.03 -5.92 1.08
C PRO A 110 -3.58 -7.19 0.42
N GLY A 111 -3.98 -7.09 -0.86
CA GLY A 111 -4.53 -8.22 -1.61
C GLY A 111 -3.57 -9.42 -1.65
N GLY A 112 -4.09 -10.63 -1.45
CA GLY A 112 -3.29 -11.86 -1.42
C GLY A 112 -2.58 -12.13 -0.09
N TYR A 113 -2.73 -11.26 0.91
CA TYR A 113 -2.25 -11.47 2.27
C TYR A 113 -3.40 -11.83 3.21
N ASN A 114 -3.12 -12.75 4.13
CA ASN A 114 -4.05 -13.18 5.17
C ASN A 114 -3.29 -13.27 6.50
N VAL A 115 -4.02 -13.17 7.60
CA VAL A 115 -3.47 -13.45 8.93
C VAL A 115 -4.21 -14.59 9.60
N GLN A 116 -3.48 -15.35 10.40
CA GLN A 116 -4.02 -16.40 11.24
C GLN A 116 -3.78 -16.03 12.70
N PHE A 117 -4.88 -15.81 13.41
CA PHE A 117 -4.83 -15.50 14.82
C PHE A 117 -4.63 -16.77 15.64
N PRO A 118 -3.92 -16.69 16.79
CA PRO A 118 -3.77 -17.82 17.68
C PRO A 118 -5.11 -18.28 18.25
N ALA A 119 -5.19 -19.56 18.63
CA ALA A 119 -6.39 -20.14 19.24
C ALA A 119 -6.74 -19.44 20.57
N SER A 120 -5.72 -19.11 21.36
CA SER A 120 -5.82 -18.35 22.61
C SER A 120 -5.13 -17.00 22.47
N VAL A 121 -5.70 -15.94 23.05
CA VAL A 121 -5.04 -14.63 23.09
C VAL A 121 -3.94 -14.58 24.15
N LEU A 122 -3.98 -15.52 25.11
CA LEU A 122 -3.02 -15.61 26.21
C LEU A 122 -1.74 -16.36 25.84
N SER A 123 -1.69 -17.04 24.69
CA SER A 123 -0.47 -17.71 24.19
C SER A 123 0.66 -16.73 23.89
N MET A 124 0.37 -15.43 23.76
CA MET A 124 1.35 -14.36 23.46
C MET A 124 2.23 -14.66 22.24
N THR A 125 1.68 -15.42 21.28
CA THR A 125 2.32 -15.67 19.99
C THR A 125 1.91 -14.58 19.00
N LYS A 126 2.84 -14.22 18.11
CA LYS A 126 2.53 -13.31 17.00
C LYS A 126 1.43 -13.92 16.11
N VAL A 127 0.61 -13.07 15.49
CA VAL A 127 -0.30 -13.51 14.44
C VAL A 127 0.49 -14.09 13.27
N GLY A 128 0.06 -15.23 12.74
CA GLY A 128 0.69 -15.79 11.54
C GLY A 128 0.37 -14.91 10.34
N LEU A 129 1.37 -14.53 9.55
CA LEU A 129 1.17 -13.81 8.29
C LEU A 129 1.38 -14.77 7.13
N VAL A 130 0.43 -14.82 6.20
CA VAL A 130 0.49 -15.65 5.00
C VAL A 130 0.36 -14.74 3.79
N GLY A 131 1.35 -14.75 2.92
CA GLY A 131 1.34 -14.04 1.64
C GLY A 131 1.14 -15.01 0.47
N PRO A 132 1.25 -14.50 -0.77
CA PRO A 132 1.04 -15.29 -1.99
C PRO A 132 1.98 -16.49 -2.14
N SER A 133 3.19 -16.42 -1.57
CA SER A 133 4.20 -17.48 -1.62
C SER A 133 4.23 -18.36 -0.37
N GLY A 134 3.29 -18.19 0.57
CA GLY A 134 3.21 -18.95 1.81
C GLY A 134 3.43 -18.12 3.07
N ILE A 135 3.85 -18.77 4.15
CA ILE A 135 4.01 -18.14 5.47
C ILE A 135 5.18 -17.16 5.45
N ILE A 136 4.95 -15.99 6.05
CA ILE A 136 5.92 -14.91 6.17
C ILE A 136 6.38 -14.83 7.63
N PRO A 137 7.65 -15.14 7.94
CA PRO A 137 8.22 -14.85 9.24
C PRO A 137 8.52 -13.36 9.35
N TYR A 138 8.21 -12.77 10.50
CA TYR A 138 8.45 -11.37 10.85
C TYR A 138 8.51 -11.19 12.37
#